data_AF-A0A353Q3V0-F1
#
_entry.id   AF-A0A353Q3V0-F1
#
_cell.length_a   1.000
_cell.length_b   1.000
_cell.length_c   1.000
_cell.angle_alpha   90.00
_cell.angle_beta   90.00
_cell.angle_gamma   90.00
#
_symmetry.space_group_name_H-M   'P 1'
#
loop_
_entity.id
_entity.type
_entity.pdbx_description
1 polymer ?
#
loop_
_entity_poly.entity_id
_entity_poly.type
_entity_poly.pdbx_seq_one_letter_code
_entity_poly.pdbx_strand_id
1 'polypeptide(L)'
;MEEKDDIQLNQENEDSKEKWKRTDYVNVKNQFDNGLSWFFWIAGLSIVNTIVYITGGNYNFIIGLGITQVIDGFVAEIQGTGMYIALLIDILVAGGFALLGFLGRKKKYWVFIVGIILYTLDALIFLYVQDWVGLAFHALAIYGFARGMMAVKRLKEMDGVQ
;
A
#
# COMPACT_ATOMS: atom_id res chain seq x y z
N MET A 1 -7.10 -55.95 -10.16
CA MET A 1 -7.02 -54.79 -11.07
C MET A 1 -7.66 -53.61 -10.36
N GLU A 2 -8.88 -53.76 -9.87
CA GLU A 2 -9.62 -52.83 -9.00
C GLU A 2 -8.79 -52.16 -7.87
N GLU A 3 -8.08 -52.93 -7.04
CA GLU A 3 -7.28 -52.36 -5.93
C GLU A 3 -6.15 -51.41 -6.38
N LYS A 4 -5.52 -51.66 -7.53
CA LYS A 4 -4.44 -50.80 -8.05
C LYS A 4 -5.00 -49.49 -8.61
N ASP A 5 -6.19 -49.56 -9.21
CA ASP A 5 -6.88 -48.40 -9.77
C ASP A 5 -7.37 -47.49 -8.63
N ASP A 6 -7.90 -48.07 -7.54
CA ASP A 6 -8.33 -47.32 -6.35
C ASP A 6 -7.18 -46.60 -5.64
N ILE A 7 -6.01 -47.23 -5.54
CA ILE A 7 -4.80 -46.61 -4.96
C ILE A 7 -4.34 -45.44 -5.82
N GLN A 8 -4.31 -45.59 -7.15
CA GLN A 8 -3.92 -44.53 -8.07
C GLN A 8 -4.88 -43.33 -8.00
N LEU A 9 -6.20 -43.58 -7.97
CA LEU A 9 -7.21 -42.54 -7.85
C LEU A 9 -7.10 -41.78 -6.52
N ASN A 10 -6.84 -42.48 -5.42
CA ASN A 10 -6.63 -41.82 -4.12
C ASN A 10 -5.37 -40.96 -4.09
N GLN A 11 -4.27 -41.44 -4.68
CA GLN A 11 -3.02 -40.67 -4.81
C GLN A 11 -3.22 -39.41 -5.66
N GLU A 12 -3.87 -39.51 -6.81
CA GLU A 12 -4.17 -38.37 -7.68
C GLU A 12 -5.08 -37.34 -6.98
N ASN A 13 -6.06 -37.82 -6.20
CA ASN A 13 -6.93 -36.97 -5.39
C ASN A 13 -6.18 -36.24 -4.28
N GLU A 14 -5.22 -36.88 -3.61
CA GLU A 14 -4.39 -36.23 -2.59
C GLU A 14 -3.42 -35.21 -3.18
N ASP A 15 -2.73 -35.58 -4.26
CA ASP A 15 -1.80 -34.71 -4.98
C ASP A 15 -2.51 -33.46 -5.52
N SER A 16 -3.72 -33.64 -6.05
CA SER A 16 -4.54 -32.51 -6.51
C SER A 16 -4.90 -31.59 -5.34
N LYS A 17 -5.41 -32.12 -4.22
CA LYS A 17 -5.76 -31.32 -3.03
C LYS A 17 -4.57 -30.51 -2.51
N GLU A 18 -3.39 -31.10 -2.42
CA GLU A 18 -2.18 -30.41 -1.98
C GLU A 18 -1.75 -29.31 -2.97
N LYS A 19 -1.88 -29.56 -4.27
CA LYS A 19 -1.65 -28.54 -5.31
C LYS A 19 -2.62 -27.36 -5.20
N TRP A 20 -3.90 -27.62 -4.96
CA TRP A 20 -4.92 -26.58 -4.76
C TRP A 20 -4.59 -25.71 -3.54
N LYS A 21 -4.33 -26.32 -2.37
CA LYS A 21 -3.94 -25.60 -1.15
C LYS A 21 -2.70 -24.74 -1.34
N ARG A 22 -1.66 -25.27 -2.01
CA ARG A 22 -0.43 -24.52 -2.31
C ARG A 22 -0.74 -23.31 -3.19
N THR A 23 -1.55 -23.49 -4.23
CA THR A 23 -1.89 -22.41 -5.16
C THR A 23 -2.67 -21.31 -4.45
N ASP A 24 -3.64 -21.68 -3.60
CA ASP A 24 -4.39 -20.72 -2.80
C ASP A 24 -3.50 -19.96 -1.82
N TYR A 25 -2.59 -20.64 -1.13
CA TYR A 25 -1.62 -19.99 -0.25
C TYR A 25 -0.79 -18.94 -0.99
N VAL A 26 -0.23 -19.31 -2.14
CA VAL A 26 0.58 -18.40 -2.98
C VAL A 26 -0.26 -17.20 -3.43
N ASN A 27 -1.51 -17.43 -3.86
CA ASN A 27 -2.40 -16.35 -4.29
C ASN A 27 -2.75 -15.38 -3.16
N VAL A 28 -3.01 -15.88 -1.95
CA VAL A 28 -3.26 -15.03 -0.79
C VAL A 28 -2.00 -14.29 -0.36
N LYS A 29 -0.84 -14.96 -0.36
CA LYS A 29 0.44 -14.32 -0.05
C LYS A 29 0.78 -13.21 -1.04
N ASN A 30 0.58 -13.42 -2.34
CA ASN A 30 0.77 -12.38 -3.34
C ASN A 30 -0.16 -11.18 -3.12
N GLN A 31 -1.41 -11.40 -2.70
CA GLN A 31 -2.32 -10.32 -2.35
C GLN A 31 -1.85 -9.54 -1.12
N PHE A 32 -1.33 -10.23 -0.11
CA PHE A 32 -0.70 -9.60 1.05
C PHE A 32 0.52 -8.76 0.64
N ASP A 33 1.45 -9.33 -0.13
CA ASP A 33 2.67 -8.66 -0.57
C ASP A 33 2.37 -7.44 -1.45
N ASN A 34 1.39 -7.55 -2.36
CA ASN A 34 0.94 -6.44 -3.20
C ASN A 34 0.30 -5.32 -2.37
N GLY A 35 -0.54 -5.67 -1.39
CA GLY A 35 -1.13 -4.68 -0.49
C GLY A 35 -0.08 -4.00 0.39
N LEU A 36 0.90 -4.75 0.88
CA LEU A 36 2.00 -4.22 1.70
C LEU A 36 2.94 -3.32 0.88
N SER A 37 3.14 -3.63 -0.40
CA SER A 37 4.00 -2.85 -1.30
C SER A 37 3.53 -1.40 -1.45
N TRP A 38 2.23 -1.10 -1.29
CA TRP A 38 1.71 0.26 -1.34
C TRP A 38 2.33 1.21 -0.32
N PHE A 39 2.66 0.72 0.88
CA PHE A 39 3.37 1.51 1.89
C PHE A 39 4.73 1.99 1.39
N PHE A 40 5.45 1.13 0.67
CA PHE A 40 6.76 1.45 0.11
C PHE A 40 6.65 2.29 -1.17
N TRP A 41 5.63 2.07 -1.99
CA TRP A 41 5.35 2.93 -3.15
C TRP A 41 5.06 4.36 -2.73
N ILE A 42 4.21 4.56 -1.72
CA ILE A 42 3.90 5.90 -1.18
C ILE A 42 5.18 6.55 -0.64
N ALA A 43 5.96 5.83 0.17
CA ALA A 43 7.22 6.34 0.69
C ALA A 43 8.22 6.72 -0.42
N GLY A 44 8.38 5.86 -1.43
CA GLY A 44 9.28 6.10 -2.56
C GLY A 44 8.83 7.27 -3.42
N LEU A 45 7.54 7.35 -3.75
CA LEU A 45 6.96 8.46 -4.50
C LEU A 45 7.07 9.78 -3.75
N SER A 46 6.93 9.76 -2.41
CA SER A 46 7.13 10.96 -1.58
C SER A 46 8.56 11.49 -1.71
N ILE A 47 9.56 10.61 -1.66
CA ILE A 47 10.97 10.99 -1.83
C ILE A 47 11.22 11.54 -3.25
N VAL A 48 10.69 10.87 -4.28
CA VAL A 48 10.80 11.35 -5.67
C VAL A 48 10.19 12.73 -5.82
N ASN A 49 9.01 12.96 -5.22
CA ASN A 49 8.33 14.26 -5.25
C ASN A 49 9.20 15.36 -4.62
N THR A 50 9.78 15.09 -3.45
CA THR A 50 10.70 15.99 -2.78
C THR A 50 11.93 16.33 -3.63
N ILE A 51 12.53 15.34 -4.32
CA ILE A 51 13.67 15.57 -5.22
C ILE A 51 13.27 16.47 -6.38
N VAL A 52 12.14 16.20 -7.03
CA VAL A 52 11.62 17.01 -8.15
C VAL A 52 11.36 18.45 -7.71
N TYR A 53 10.82 18.64 -6.51
CA TYR A 53 10.58 19.96 -5.93
C TYR A 53 11.89 20.75 -5.74
N ILE A 54 12.92 20.13 -5.13
CA ILE A 54 14.20 20.82 -4.85
C ILE A 54 14.99 21.11 -6.14
N THR A 55 14.85 20.30 -7.20
CA THR A 55 15.54 20.53 -8.47
C THR A 55 14.86 21.55 -9.38
N GLY A 56 13.75 22.16 -8.94
CA GLY A 56 13.00 23.15 -9.72
C GLY A 56 12.20 22.53 -10.88
N GLY A 57 11.86 21.24 -10.78
CA GLY A 57 11.00 20.58 -11.77
C GLY A 57 9.60 21.20 -11.77
N ASN A 58 9.01 21.36 -12.97
CA ASN A 58 7.66 21.92 -13.12
C ASN A 58 6.60 21.01 -12.45
N TYR A 59 5.68 21.65 -11.72
CA TYR A 59 4.62 21.16 -10.82
C TYR A 59 3.59 20.13 -11.37
N ASN A 60 3.79 19.59 -12.57
CA ASN A 60 2.80 18.67 -13.18
C ASN A 60 3.02 17.18 -12.82
N PHE A 61 3.96 16.86 -11.93
CA PHE A 61 4.25 15.49 -11.48
C PHE A 61 3.70 15.21 -10.07
N ILE A 62 2.57 15.81 -9.68
CA ILE A 62 1.97 15.62 -8.36
C ILE A 62 1.07 14.38 -8.39
N ILE A 63 1.67 13.21 -8.15
CA ILE A 63 0.91 11.99 -7.84
C ILE A 63 1.23 11.61 -6.40
N GLY A 64 0.26 11.81 -5.49
CA GLY A 64 0.27 11.13 -4.18
C GLY A 64 0.68 11.94 -2.95
N LEU A 65 0.73 13.28 -3.00
CA LEU A 65 0.94 14.12 -1.80
C LEU A 65 -0.01 15.34 -1.79
N GLY A 66 -1.14 15.24 -1.08
CA GLY A 66 -2.20 16.26 -1.09
C GLY A 66 -1.77 17.53 -0.37
N ILE A 67 -0.87 17.37 0.59
CA ILE A 67 -0.25 18.44 1.36
C ILE A 67 0.44 19.46 0.44
N THR A 68 1.06 19.03 -0.66
CA THR A 68 1.77 19.91 -1.60
C THR A 68 0.86 20.92 -2.30
N GLN A 69 -0.40 20.58 -2.58
CA GLN A 69 -1.34 21.48 -3.27
C GLN A 69 -1.98 22.49 -2.31
N VAL A 70 -2.19 22.10 -1.05
CA VAL A 70 -2.56 23.06 0.00
C VAL A 70 -1.42 24.04 0.22
N ILE A 71 -0.17 23.56 0.20
CA ILE A 71 1.01 24.42 0.23
C ILE A 71 0.99 25.37 -0.97
N ASP A 72 0.77 24.91 -2.20
CA ASP A 72 0.74 25.80 -3.39
C ASP A 72 -0.35 26.89 -3.33
N GLY A 73 -1.52 26.60 -2.75
CA GLY A 73 -2.56 27.60 -2.48
C GLY A 73 -2.16 28.68 -1.48
N PHE A 74 -1.17 28.39 -0.61
CA PHE A 74 -0.56 29.32 0.33
C PHE A 74 0.85 29.82 -0.11
N VAL A 75 1.48 29.21 -1.13
CA VAL A 75 2.88 29.47 -1.56
C VAL A 75 3.11 30.85 -2.14
N ALA A 76 2.07 31.58 -2.54
CA ALA A 76 2.23 33.01 -2.80
C ALA A 76 2.79 33.77 -1.57
N GLU A 77 2.64 33.23 -0.35
CA GLU A 77 3.16 33.79 0.91
C GLU A 77 4.25 32.94 1.60
N ILE A 78 4.44 31.67 1.21
CA ILE A 78 5.39 30.76 1.88
C ILE A 78 6.78 30.83 1.20
N GLN A 79 7.51 31.93 1.38
CA GLN A 79 8.94 31.97 1.10
C GLN A 79 9.75 31.86 2.41
N GLY A 80 10.93 31.23 2.35
CA GLY A 80 11.81 31.07 3.52
C GLY A 80 11.48 29.85 4.38
N THR A 81 11.20 30.04 5.67
CA THR A 81 11.09 28.95 6.68
C THR A 81 10.05 27.89 6.35
N GLY A 82 8.96 28.24 5.66
CA GLY A 82 7.90 27.28 5.36
C GLY A 82 8.28 26.22 4.32
N MET A 83 9.25 26.49 3.44
CA MET A 83 9.81 25.46 2.55
C MET A 83 10.46 24.32 3.35
N TYR A 84 11.24 24.65 4.38
CA TYR A 84 11.89 23.65 5.23
C TYR A 84 10.88 22.85 6.05
N ILE A 85 9.77 23.47 6.45
CA ILE A 85 8.67 22.78 7.15
C ILE A 85 7.99 21.78 6.22
N ALA A 86 7.69 22.17 4.97
CA ALA A 86 7.11 21.28 3.97
C ALA A 86 8.01 20.06 3.71
N LEU A 87 9.30 20.29 3.48
CA LEU A 87 10.28 19.22 3.28
C LEU A 87 10.38 18.27 4.48
N LEU A 88 10.33 18.82 5.71
CA LEU A 88 10.35 18.00 6.91
C LEU A 88 9.11 17.12 7.01
N ILE A 89 7.93 17.66 6.70
CA ILE A 89 6.67 16.91 6.71
C ILE A 89 6.72 15.78 5.67
N ASP A 90 7.19 16.03 4.46
CA ASP A 90 7.33 15.00 3.41
C ASP A 90 8.23 13.84 3.88
N ILE A 91 9.40 14.16 4.47
CA ILE A 91 10.32 13.15 5.00
C ILE A 91 9.68 12.33 6.12
N LEU A 92 8.93 12.98 7.02
CA LEU A 92 8.24 12.30 8.11
C LEU A 92 7.12 11.38 7.60
N VAL A 93 6.36 11.82 6.60
CA VAL A 93 5.31 11.02 5.95
C VAL A 93 5.94 9.82 5.25
N ALA A 94 6.97 10.04 4.43
CA ALA A 94 7.69 8.98 3.72
C ALA A 94 8.27 7.95 4.70
N GLY A 95 8.95 8.43 5.74
CA GLY A 95 9.51 7.59 6.80
C GLY A 95 8.43 6.82 7.57
N GLY A 96 7.31 7.48 7.87
CA GLY A 96 6.15 6.87 8.54
C GLY A 96 5.53 5.73 7.73
N PHE A 97 5.27 5.94 6.44
CA PHE A 97 4.77 4.90 5.55
C PHE A 97 5.79 3.77 5.36
N ALA A 98 7.09 4.07 5.20
CA ALA A 98 8.13 3.05 5.14
C ALA A 98 8.20 2.21 6.43
N LEU A 99 8.08 2.85 7.60
CA LEU A 99 8.05 2.17 8.90
C LEU A 99 6.81 1.29 9.05
N LEU A 100 5.64 1.79 8.65
CA LEU A 100 4.40 1.00 8.61
C LEU A 100 4.55 -0.21 7.69
N GLY A 101 5.08 -0.04 6.48
CA GLY A 101 5.38 -1.13 5.56
C GLY A 101 6.32 -2.17 6.18
N PHE A 102 7.36 -1.73 6.90
CA PHE A 102 8.27 -2.62 7.62
C PHE A 102 7.56 -3.39 8.74
N LEU A 103 6.75 -2.72 9.57
CA LEU A 103 5.94 -3.33 10.62
C LEU A 103 4.90 -4.32 10.06
N GLY A 104 4.34 -4.01 8.89
CA GLY A 104 3.33 -4.80 8.20
C GLY A 104 3.86 -6.16 7.70
N ARG A 105 5.17 -6.30 7.48
CA ARG A 105 5.82 -7.60 7.17
C ARG A 105 5.54 -8.66 8.22
N LYS A 106 5.26 -8.26 9.47
CA LYS A 106 4.87 -9.14 10.57
C LYS A 106 3.38 -9.55 10.53
N LYS A 107 2.70 -9.42 9.38
CA LYS A 107 1.27 -9.75 9.18
C LYS A 107 0.36 -9.06 10.22
N LYS A 108 0.68 -7.82 10.59
CA LYS A 108 -0.07 -7.04 11.59
C LYS A 108 -1.27 -6.36 10.94
N TYR A 109 -2.47 -6.82 11.28
CA TYR A 109 -3.73 -6.32 10.70
C TYR A 109 -3.93 -4.80 10.88
N TRP A 110 -3.56 -4.26 12.04
CA TRP A 110 -3.72 -2.84 12.36
C TRP A 110 -2.89 -1.91 11.46
N VAL A 111 -1.78 -2.38 10.89
CA VAL A 111 -0.93 -1.57 10.00
C VAL A 111 -1.72 -1.12 8.78
N PHE A 112 -2.53 -2.01 8.20
CA PHE A 112 -3.39 -1.68 7.09
C PHE A 112 -4.53 -0.74 7.49
N ILE A 113 -5.07 -0.86 8.71
CA ILE A 113 -6.11 0.06 9.20
C ILE A 113 -5.54 1.47 9.29
N VAL A 114 -4.37 1.62 9.91
CA VAL A 114 -3.69 2.92 10.02
C VAL A 114 -3.38 3.47 8.63
N GLY A 115 -2.87 2.65 7.71
CA GLY A 115 -2.63 3.06 6.32
C GLY A 115 -3.88 3.57 5.62
N ILE A 116 -5.01 2.86 5.73
CA ILE A 116 -6.30 3.30 5.15
C ILE A 116 -6.75 4.62 5.76
N ILE A 117 -6.72 4.76 7.08
CA ILE A 117 -7.16 5.99 7.75
C ILE A 117 -6.30 7.17 7.31
N LEU A 118 -4.98 7.06 7.40
CA LEU A 118 -4.06 8.13 7.03
C LEU A 118 -4.23 8.54 5.56
N TYR A 119 -4.29 7.56 4.66
CA TYR A 119 -4.36 7.84 3.23
C TYR A 119 -5.75 8.31 2.79
N THR A 120 -6.81 7.92 3.50
CA THR A 120 -8.16 8.47 3.27
C THR A 120 -8.23 9.93 3.70
N LEU A 121 -7.65 10.27 4.86
CA LEU A 121 -7.60 11.66 5.32
C LEU A 121 -6.82 12.54 4.33
N ASP A 122 -5.70 12.04 3.77
CA ASP A 122 -4.97 12.76 2.72
C ASP A 122 -5.81 12.90 1.44
N ALA A 123 -6.54 11.86 1.04
CA ALA A 123 -7.43 11.90 -0.13
C ALA A 123 -8.53 12.98 -0.04
N LEU A 124 -9.00 13.32 1.17
CA LEU A 124 -9.97 14.40 1.35
C LEU A 124 -9.42 15.77 0.93
N ILE A 125 -8.10 15.97 1.03
CA ILE A 125 -7.44 17.19 0.58
C ILE A 125 -7.55 17.31 -0.94
N PHE A 126 -7.27 16.22 -1.67
CA PHE A 126 -7.40 16.16 -3.13
C PHE A 126 -8.84 16.39 -3.61
N LEU A 127 -9.81 15.86 -2.87
CA LEU A 127 -11.22 16.11 -3.16
C LEU A 127 -11.57 17.60 -3.03
N TYR A 128 -11.03 18.28 -2.02
CA TYR A 128 -11.24 19.71 -1.80
C TYR A 128 -10.62 20.57 -2.92
N VAL A 129 -9.40 20.26 -3.35
CA VAL A 129 -8.71 20.98 -4.44
C VAL A 129 -9.10 20.50 -5.85
N GLN A 130 -10.05 19.55 -5.94
CA GLN A 130 -10.56 18.96 -7.18
C GLN A 130 -9.50 18.29 -8.08
N ASP A 131 -8.44 17.75 -7.50
CA ASP A 131 -7.48 16.94 -8.23
C ASP A 131 -7.97 15.48 -8.31
N TRP A 132 -8.64 15.19 -9.42
CA TRP A 132 -9.20 13.88 -9.72
C TRP A 132 -8.16 12.79 -9.98
N VAL A 133 -6.98 13.16 -10.50
CA VAL A 133 -5.90 12.19 -10.77
C VAL A 133 -5.28 11.75 -9.46
N GLY A 134 -4.96 12.72 -8.58
CA GLY A 134 -4.53 12.46 -7.22
C GLY A 134 -5.54 11.61 -6.46
N LEU A 135 -6.83 11.96 -6.51
CA LEU A 135 -7.89 11.21 -5.86
C LEU A 135 -8.01 9.75 -6.36
N ALA A 136 -7.89 9.53 -7.67
CA ALA A 136 -7.91 8.18 -8.26
C ALA A 136 -6.71 7.34 -7.79
N PHE A 137 -5.52 7.94 -7.72
CA PHE A 137 -4.34 7.28 -7.16
C PHE A 137 -4.55 6.90 -5.69
N HIS A 138 -5.20 7.77 -4.91
CA HIS A 138 -5.54 7.50 -3.52
C HIS A 138 -6.49 6.30 -3.38
N ALA A 139 -7.57 6.28 -4.15
CA ALA A 139 -8.50 5.18 -4.17
C ALA A 139 -7.83 3.85 -4.52
N LEU A 140 -6.88 3.86 -5.47
CA LEU A 140 -6.16 2.68 -5.90
C LEU A 140 -5.22 2.13 -4.80
N ALA A 141 -4.52 2.99 -4.06
CA ALA A 141 -3.71 2.52 -2.94
C ALA A 141 -4.58 2.02 -1.77
N ILE A 142 -5.70 2.70 -1.46
CA ILE A 142 -6.67 2.25 -0.44
C ILE A 142 -7.22 0.87 -0.81
N TYR A 143 -7.54 0.64 -2.07
CA TYR A 143 -7.95 -0.67 -2.56
C TYR A 143 -6.84 -1.72 -2.34
N GLY A 144 -5.58 -1.36 -2.64
CA GLY A 144 -4.41 -2.19 -2.34
C GLY A 144 -4.31 -2.55 -0.85
N PHE A 145 -4.45 -1.57 0.04
CA PHE A 145 -4.44 -1.80 1.48
C PHE A 145 -5.59 -2.71 1.93
N ALA A 146 -6.80 -2.49 1.43
CA ALA A 146 -7.96 -3.33 1.75
C ALA A 146 -7.73 -4.79 1.34
N ARG A 147 -7.15 -5.02 0.16
CA ARG A 147 -6.78 -6.37 -0.28
C ARG A 147 -5.70 -7.01 0.58
N GLY A 148 -4.63 -6.27 0.91
CA GLY A 148 -3.58 -6.75 1.80
C GLY A 148 -4.12 -7.10 3.19
N MET A 149 -5.02 -6.26 3.70
CA MET A 149 -5.72 -6.46 4.97
C MET A 149 -6.56 -7.76 4.98
N MET A 150 -7.34 -8.01 3.94
CA MET A 150 -8.11 -9.26 3.80
C MET A 150 -7.19 -10.48 3.71
N ALA A 151 -6.06 -10.35 3.01
CA ALA A 151 -5.07 -11.42 2.88
C ALA A 151 -4.39 -11.75 4.22
N VAL A 152 -4.15 -10.79 5.12
CA VAL A 152 -3.62 -11.06 6.47
C VAL A 152 -4.50 -12.03 7.24
N LYS A 153 -5.83 -11.85 7.20
CA LYS A 153 -6.76 -12.75 7.90
C LYS A 153 -6.67 -14.18 7.37
N ARG A 154 -6.71 -14.33 6.05
CA ARG A 154 -6.60 -15.64 5.39
C ARG A 154 -5.26 -16.33 5.63
N LEU A 155 -4.15 -15.58 5.59
CA LEU A 155 -2.83 -16.16 5.87
C LEU A 155 -2.74 -16.67 7.30
N LYS A 156 -3.29 -15.95 8.28
CA LYS A 156 -3.32 -16.41 9.68
C LYS A 156 -4.11 -17.71 9.85
N GLU A 157 -5.27 -17.80 9.21
CA GLU A 157 -6.08 -19.02 9.18
C GLU A 157 -5.31 -20.20 8.55
N MET A 158 -4.62 -19.95 7.42
CA MET A 158 -3.83 -20.96 6.72
C MET A 158 -2.55 -21.37 7.48
N ASP A 159 -1.91 -20.43 8.19
CA ASP A 159 -0.72 -20.68 9.00
C ASP A 159 -1.05 -21.34 10.36
N GLY A 160 -2.35 -21.49 10.70
CA GLY A 160 -2.79 -22.04 11.98
C GLY A 160 -2.53 -21.14 13.18
N VAL A 161 -2.22 -19.86 12.95
CA VAL A 161 -1.93 -18.87 14.00
C VAL A 161 -3.17 -17.99 14.19
N GLN A 162 -4.04 -18.36 15.14
CA GLN A 162 -5.20 -17.57 15.54
C GLN A 162 -4.76 -16.28 16.24
#